data_AF-Q3LBS8-F1
#
_entry.id   AF-Q3LBS8-F1
#
_cell.length_a   1.000
_cell.length_b   1.000
_cell.length_c   1.000
_cell.angle_alpha   90.00
_cell.angle_beta   90.00
_cell.angle_gamma   90.00
#
_symmetry.space_group_name_H-M   'P 1'
#
loop_
_entity.id
_entity.type
_entity.pdbx_description
1 polymer ?
#
loop_
_entity_poly.entity_id
_entity_poly.type
_entity_poly.pdbx_seq_one_letter_code
_entity_poly.pdbx_strand_id
1 'polypeptide(L)'
;MSLEMEKKLKSYSLDTKLKAVVLKQEGKKCKEIQEKFKIKNRSQIYKWVWLYELYGASYFDKEPKEKESENEINLIKIKIKRKVNASLKKNRNFYLEIINEYQDDISLNQLTKWLSITKNSYYRWIEQSNHPRPHNDLEKALFQIC
;
A
#
# COMPACT_ATOMS: atom_id res chain seq x y z
N MET A 1 -2.52 16.71 -32.13
CA MET A 1 -2.07 16.35 -30.77
C MET A 1 -2.94 17.18 -29.82
N SER A 2 -3.79 16.67 -28.95
CA SER A 2 -3.60 15.53 -28.05
C SER A 2 -4.98 15.00 -27.61
N LEU A 3 -5.21 13.70 -27.74
CA LEU A 3 -6.32 12.99 -27.10
C LEU A 3 -5.67 11.94 -26.18
N GLU A 4 -5.33 12.37 -24.97
CA GLU A 4 -4.92 11.47 -23.90
C GLU A 4 -6.12 10.59 -23.52
N MET A 5 -6.23 9.43 -24.18
CA MET A 5 -6.94 8.30 -23.63
C MET A 5 -6.11 7.75 -22.48
N GLU A 6 -6.41 8.12 -21.23
CA GLU A 6 -5.90 7.34 -20.09
C GLU A 6 -6.92 7.24 -18.95
N LYS A 7 -7.59 6.08 -18.94
CA LYS A 7 -8.30 5.41 -17.84
C LYS A 7 -8.27 6.12 -16.48
N LYS A 8 -9.18 7.06 -16.26
CA LYS A 8 -9.64 7.40 -14.90
C LYS A 8 -10.91 6.61 -14.64
N LEU A 9 -10.91 5.79 -13.58
CA LEU A 9 -12.12 5.19 -12.99
C LEU A 9 -13.23 6.23 -13.07
N LYS A 10 -14.35 5.94 -13.76
CA LYS A 10 -15.51 6.84 -13.87
C LYS A 10 -16.04 7.15 -12.46
N SER A 11 -15.42 8.08 -11.78
CA SER A 11 -15.85 8.61 -10.50
C SER A 11 -17.01 9.54 -10.82
N TYR A 12 -18.20 9.19 -10.34
CA TYR A 12 -19.37 10.04 -10.47
C TYR A 12 -19.12 11.36 -9.72
N SER A 13 -19.60 12.48 -10.28
CA SER A 13 -19.46 13.79 -9.64
C SER A 13 -20.14 13.80 -8.27
N LEU A 14 -19.67 14.69 -7.37
CA LEU A 14 -20.27 14.93 -6.06
C LEU A 14 -21.78 15.16 -6.16
N ASP A 15 -22.18 16.09 -7.03
CA ASP A 15 -23.57 16.44 -7.30
C ASP A 15 -24.42 15.21 -7.71
N THR A 16 -23.86 14.33 -8.55
CA THR A 16 -24.55 13.09 -8.97
C THR A 16 -24.78 12.15 -7.78
N LYS A 17 -23.79 12.03 -6.89
CA LYS A 17 -23.89 11.16 -5.71
C LYS A 17 -24.96 11.68 -4.74
N LEU A 18 -24.93 12.97 -4.43
CA LEU A 18 -25.91 13.59 -3.52
C LEU A 18 -27.33 13.52 -4.09
N LYS A 19 -27.53 13.85 -5.38
CA LYS A 19 -28.83 13.72 -6.03
C LYS A 19 -29.36 12.29 -6.05
N ALA A 20 -28.49 11.30 -6.26
CA ALA A 20 -28.88 9.89 -6.21
C ALA A 20 -29.30 9.44 -4.80
N VAL A 21 -28.66 9.97 -3.75
CA VAL A 21 -29.04 9.71 -2.35
C VAL A 21 -30.39 10.34 -2.03
N VAL A 22 -30.59 11.63 -2.36
CA VAL A 22 -31.85 12.34 -2.10
C VAL A 22 -33.03 11.63 -2.78
N LEU A 23 -32.91 11.31 -4.07
CA LEU A 23 -33.97 10.59 -4.79
C LEU A 23 -34.26 9.21 -4.20
N LYS A 24 -33.24 8.55 -3.63
CA LYS A 24 -33.44 7.26 -2.98
C LYS A 24 -34.15 7.41 -1.63
N GLN A 25 -33.85 8.46 -0.87
CA GLN A 25 -34.54 8.80 0.38
C GLN A 25 -36.00 9.22 0.13
N GLU A 26 -36.27 9.88 -1.00
CA GLU A 26 -37.63 10.17 -1.51
C GLU A 26 -38.39 8.91 -1.99
N GLY A 27 -37.80 7.71 -1.89
CA GLY A 27 -38.45 6.44 -2.20
C GLY A 27 -38.39 6.03 -3.68
N LYS A 28 -37.63 6.71 -4.54
CA LYS A 28 -37.50 6.32 -5.96
C LYS A 28 -36.81 4.97 -6.12
N LYS A 29 -37.15 4.27 -7.20
CA LYS A 29 -36.56 2.97 -7.53
C LYS A 29 -35.14 3.16 -8.05
N CYS A 30 -34.23 2.27 -7.64
CA CYS A 30 -32.82 2.36 -8.08
C CYS A 30 -32.67 2.29 -9.61
N LYS A 31 -33.56 1.59 -10.33
CA LYS A 31 -33.57 1.56 -11.81
C LYS A 31 -33.77 2.97 -12.40
N GLU A 32 -34.73 3.72 -11.88
CA GLU A 32 -35.02 5.10 -12.33
C GLU A 32 -33.82 6.01 -12.07
N ILE A 33 -33.18 5.86 -10.91
CA ILE A 33 -31.97 6.62 -10.56
C ILE A 33 -30.79 6.23 -11.46
N GLN A 34 -30.63 4.94 -11.78
CA GLN A 34 -29.58 4.46 -12.69
C GLN A 34 -29.73 5.03 -14.09
N GLU A 35 -30.94 5.03 -14.64
CA GLU A 35 -31.23 5.57 -15.96
C GLU A 35 -30.99 7.09 -15.98
N LYS A 36 -31.49 7.80 -14.97
CA LYS A 36 -31.37 9.25 -14.86
C LYS A 36 -29.92 9.74 -14.77
N PHE A 37 -29.06 9.05 -14.03
CA PHE A 37 -27.67 9.46 -13.81
C PHE A 37 -26.63 8.59 -14.53
N LYS A 38 -27.07 7.69 -15.42
CA LYS A 38 -26.21 6.71 -16.12
C LYS A 38 -25.30 5.94 -15.15
N ILE A 39 -25.85 5.55 -14.00
CA ILE A 39 -25.13 4.79 -12.98
C ILE A 39 -25.10 3.31 -13.37
N LYS A 40 -23.89 2.77 -13.57
CA LYS A 40 -23.73 1.41 -14.09
C LYS A 40 -24.21 0.35 -13.11
N ASN A 41 -24.04 0.58 -11.81
CA ASN A 41 -24.34 -0.41 -10.78
C ASN A 41 -25.27 0.13 -9.69
N ARG A 42 -26.44 -0.48 -9.51
CA ARG A 42 -27.39 -0.13 -8.43
C ARG A 42 -26.79 -0.23 -7.02
N SER A 43 -25.82 -1.13 -6.80
CA SER A 43 -25.16 -1.28 -5.50
C SER A 43 -24.36 -0.05 -5.10
N GLN A 44 -23.94 0.79 -6.07
CA GLN A 44 -23.29 2.07 -5.77
C GLN A 44 -24.26 3.05 -5.11
N ILE A 45 -25.52 3.05 -5.52
CA ILE A 45 -26.56 3.91 -4.92
C ILE A 45 -26.77 3.53 -3.46
N TYR A 46 -26.92 2.23 -3.16
CA TYR A 46 -27.03 1.75 -1.78
C TYR A 46 -25.82 2.11 -0.94
N LYS A 47 -24.61 1.96 -1.50
CA LYS A 47 -23.38 2.37 -0.82
C LYS A 47 -23.36 3.87 -0.52
N TRP A 48 -23.81 4.72 -1.45
CA TRP A 48 -23.86 6.15 -1.22
C TRP A 48 -24.90 6.53 -0.15
N VAL A 49 -26.08 5.92 -0.17
CA VAL A 49 -27.10 6.15 0.86
C VAL A 49 -26.57 5.75 2.23
N TRP A 50 -25.99 4.57 2.35
CA TRP A 50 -25.39 4.09 3.60
C TRP A 50 -24.28 5.03 4.12
N LEU A 51 -23.39 5.50 3.23
CA LEU A 51 -22.34 6.45 3.60
C LEU A 51 -22.92 7.82 4.02
N TYR A 52 -23.99 8.25 3.37
CA TYR A 52 -24.68 9.49 3.72
C TYR A 52 -25.38 9.39 5.08
N GLU A 53 -26.02 8.26 5.39
CA GLU A 53 -26.64 8.02 6.69
C GLU A 53 -25.61 7.99 7.82
N LEU A 54 -24.42 7.44 7.57
CA LEU A 54 -23.39 7.28 8.59
C LEU A 54 -22.58 8.56 8.86
N TYR A 55 -22.30 9.35 7.82
CA TYR A 55 -21.36 10.48 7.88
C TYR A 55 -21.93 11.81 7.36
N GLY A 56 -23.15 11.82 6.84
CA GLY A 56 -23.79 12.99 6.22
C GLY A 56 -23.17 13.42 4.89
N ALA A 57 -23.61 14.58 4.40
CA ALA A 57 -23.11 15.20 3.17
C ALA A 57 -21.58 15.47 3.21
N SER A 58 -21.05 15.75 4.40
CA SER A 58 -19.63 16.05 4.65
C SER A 58 -18.65 14.96 4.19
N TYR A 59 -19.12 13.72 4.04
CA TYR A 59 -18.30 12.62 3.53
C TYR A 59 -17.99 12.75 2.03
N PHE A 60 -18.91 13.33 1.27
CA PHE A 60 -18.77 13.46 -0.18
C PHE A 60 -17.99 14.72 -0.57
N ASP A 61 -18.01 15.76 0.27
CA ASP A 61 -17.21 16.99 0.12
C ASP A 61 -15.73 16.80 0.41
N LYS A 62 -15.36 15.68 1.04
CA LYS A 62 -13.95 15.32 1.18
C LYS A 62 -13.42 15.09 -0.23
N GLU A 63 -12.62 16.04 -0.72
CA GLU A 63 -11.60 15.76 -1.73
C GLU A 63 -10.93 14.43 -1.37
N PRO A 64 -10.50 13.62 -2.34
CA PRO A 64 -9.79 12.40 -2.03
C PRO A 64 -8.70 12.80 -1.04
N LYS A 65 -8.85 12.41 0.23
CA LYS A 65 -7.78 12.57 1.20
C LYS A 65 -6.67 11.76 0.56
N GLU A 66 -5.74 12.44 -0.08
CA GLU A 66 -4.43 11.88 -0.32
C GLU A 66 -4.03 11.39 1.04
N LYS A 67 -4.03 10.06 1.21
CA LYS A 67 -3.51 9.48 2.43
C LYS A 67 -2.04 9.85 2.36
N GLU A 68 -1.66 10.93 3.03
CA GLU A 68 -0.27 11.41 3.08
C GLU A 68 0.65 10.24 3.44
N SER A 69 0.20 9.37 4.35
CA SER A 69 0.86 8.11 4.70
C SER A 69 1.00 7.11 3.54
N GLU A 70 0.03 6.99 2.64
CA GLU A 70 0.12 6.11 1.48
C GLU A 70 1.05 6.69 0.40
N ASN A 71 1.13 8.02 0.29
CA ASN A 71 2.09 8.69 -0.57
C ASN A 71 3.53 8.52 -0.04
N GLU A 72 3.77 8.74 1.25
CA GLU A 72 5.08 8.56 1.89
C GLU A 72 5.59 7.11 1.78
N ILE A 73 4.73 6.13 2.10
CA ILE A 73 5.06 4.70 1.96
C ILE A 73 5.41 4.36 0.50
N ASN A 74 4.69 4.92 -0.47
CA ASN A 74 4.97 4.71 -1.88
C ASN A 74 6.31 5.35 -2.31
N LEU A 75 6.64 6.54 -1.80
CA LEU A 75 7.93 7.17 -2.05
C LEU A 75 9.09 6.33 -1.51
N ILE A 76 8.97 5.83 -0.28
CA ILE A 76 9.99 4.94 0.33
C ILE A 76 10.13 3.64 -0.48
N LYS A 77 9.02 3.02 -0.87
CA LYS A 77 9.03 1.83 -1.73
C LYS A 77 9.76 2.06 -3.05
N ILE A 78 9.58 3.22 -3.67
CA ILE A 78 10.29 3.59 -4.92
C ILE A 78 11.80 3.74 -4.64
N LYS A 79 12.18 4.41 -3.55
CA LYS A 79 13.60 4.57 -3.14
C LYS A 79 14.28 3.21 -2.94
N ILE A 80 13.65 2.31 -2.18
CA ILE A 80 14.15 0.95 -1.94
C ILE A 80 14.32 0.20 -3.27
N LYS A 81 13.31 0.21 -4.15
CA LYS A 81 13.41 -0.44 -5.47
C LYS A 81 14.56 0.09 -6.31
N ARG A 82 14.78 1.40 -6.33
CA ARG A 82 15.91 2.00 -7.04
C ARG A 82 17.25 1.52 -6.48
N LYS A 83 17.43 1.52 -5.15
CA LYS A 83 18.63 0.98 -4.50
C LYS A 83 18.87 -0.49 -4.86
N VAL A 84 17.84 -1.33 -4.80
CA VAL A 84 17.91 -2.76 -5.14
C VAL A 84 18.27 -2.97 -6.62
N ASN A 85 17.76 -2.15 -7.52
CA ASN A 85 18.05 -2.26 -8.95
C ASN A 85 19.45 -1.73 -9.32
N ALA A 86 19.95 -0.73 -8.61
CA ALA A 86 21.28 -0.16 -8.84
C ALA A 86 22.41 -1.08 -8.31
N SER A 87 22.12 -1.94 -7.33
CA SER A 87 23.12 -2.83 -6.75
C SER A 87 23.39 -4.05 -7.64
N LEU A 88 24.68 -4.24 -7.99
CA LEU A 88 25.17 -5.41 -8.70
C LEU A 88 25.33 -6.64 -7.80
N LYS A 89 25.45 -6.46 -6.47
CA LYS A 89 25.63 -7.55 -5.50
C LYS A 89 24.58 -7.46 -4.38
N LYS A 90 23.64 -8.39 -4.40
CA LYS A 90 22.55 -8.52 -3.42
C LYS A 90 22.94 -9.54 -2.35
N ASN A 91 23.92 -9.19 -1.53
CA ASN A 91 24.35 -10.04 -0.41
C ASN A 91 23.52 -9.75 0.85
N ARG A 92 23.70 -10.59 1.89
CA ARG A 92 22.95 -10.43 3.15
C ARG A 92 23.14 -9.04 3.79
N ASN A 93 24.36 -8.50 3.76
CA ASN A 93 24.68 -7.21 4.37
C ASN A 93 23.93 -6.08 3.69
N PHE A 94 23.85 -6.08 2.36
CA PHE A 94 23.08 -5.13 1.57
C PHE A 94 21.60 -5.09 1.98
N TYR A 95 20.98 -6.26 2.19
CA TYR A 95 19.59 -6.30 2.66
C TYR A 95 19.44 -5.82 4.09
N LEU A 96 20.38 -6.15 4.99
CA LEU A 96 20.36 -5.68 6.38
C LEU A 96 20.52 -4.16 6.48
N GLU A 97 21.40 -3.56 5.65
CA GLU A 97 21.58 -2.11 5.57
C GLU A 97 20.29 -1.40 5.18
N ILE A 98 19.59 -1.88 4.13
CA ILE A 98 18.30 -1.31 3.72
C ILE A 98 17.25 -1.46 4.82
N ILE A 99 17.19 -2.61 5.49
CA ILE A 99 16.19 -2.82 6.55
C ILE A 99 16.43 -1.87 7.71
N ASN A 100 17.69 -1.72 8.16
CA ASN A 100 18.04 -0.81 9.24
C ASN A 100 17.77 0.66 8.90
N GLU A 101 17.96 1.06 7.63
CA GLU A 101 17.70 2.44 7.17
C GLU A 101 16.23 2.83 7.25
N TYR A 102 15.29 1.89 7.04
CA TYR A 102 13.86 2.16 6.95
C TYR A 102 13.02 1.51 8.06
N GLN A 103 13.65 0.95 9.10
CA GLN A 103 12.94 0.23 10.17
C GLN A 103 12.07 1.15 11.04
N ASP A 104 12.45 2.42 11.17
CA ASP A 104 11.71 3.39 11.99
C ASP A 104 10.43 3.86 11.29
N ASP A 105 10.46 3.96 9.95
CA ASP A 105 9.33 4.41 9.13
C ASP A 105 8.39 3.26 8.73
N ILE A 106 8.91 2.03 8.59
CA ILE A 106 8.21 0.92 7.96
C ILE A 106 8.37 -0.38 8.74
N SER A 107 7.26 -1.08 8.92
CA SER A 107 7.27 -2.39 9.56
C SER A 107 8.16 -3.40 8.83
N LEU A 108 8.87 -4.23 9.60
CA LEU A 108 9.70 -5.33 9.07
C LEU A 108 8.94 -6.22 8.08
N ASN A 109 7.63 -6.44 8.29
CA ASN A 109 6.78 -7.24 7.43
C ASN A 109 6.64 -6.65 6.01
N GLN A 110 6.55 -5.33 5.92
CA GLN A 110 6.47 -4.63 4.64
C GLN A 110 7.84 -4.59 3.96
N LEU A 111 8.91 -4.31 4.71
CA LEU A 111 10.28 -4.29 4.18
C LEU A 111 10.68 -5.66 3.61
N THR A 112 10.49 -6.73 4.37
CA THR A 112 10.78 -8.11 3.93
C THR A 112 9.98 -8.49 2.69
N LYS A 113 8.70 -8.09 2.62
CA LYS A 113 7.84 -8.29 1.44
C LYS A 113 8.35 -7.53 0.21
N TRP A 114 8.83 -6.30 0.35
CA TRP A 114 9.34 -5.51 -0.78
C TRP A 114 10.70 -5.97 -1.27
N LEU A 115 11.52 -6.49 -0.37
CA LEU A 115 12.83 -7.04 -0.66
C LEU A 115 12.78 -8.50 -1.14
N SER A 116 11.58 -9.11 -1.16
CA SER A 116 11.36 -10.52 -1.51
C SER A 116 12.18 -11.50 -0.64
N ILE A 117 12.35 -11.17 0.64
CA ILE A 117 13.03 -12.03 1.63
C ILE A 117 12.02 -12.53 2.65
N THR A 118 12.26 -13.70 3.23
CA THR A 118 11.43 -14.20 4.33
C THR A 118 11.90 -13.61 5.65
N LYS A 119 10.99 -13.44 6.62
CA LYS A 119 11.37 -13.02 7.98
C LYS A 119 12.38 -13.96 8.61
N ASN A 120 12.24 -15.26 8.36
CA ASN A 120 13.17 -16.26 8.87
C ASN A 120 14.58 -16.04 8.32
N SER A 121 14.72 -15.68 7.04
CA SER A 121 16.03 -15.33 6.47
C SER A 121 16.63 -14.12 7.17
N TYR A 122 15.83 -13.08 7.45
CA TYR A 122 16.28 -11.90 8.19
C TYR A 122 16.78 -12.27 9.59
N TYR A 123 15.99 -12.97 10.40
CA TYR A 123 16.40 -13.36 11.75
C TYR A 123 17.63 -14.26 11.75
N ARG A 124 17.73 -15.20 10.80
CA ARG A 124 18.93 -16.04 10.62
C ARG A 124 20.18 -15.21 10.27
N TRP A 125 20.03 -14.14 9.49
CA TRP A 125 21.17 -13.28 9.16
C TRP A 125 21.61 -12.44 10.36
N ILE A 126 20.68 -11.99 11.21
CA ILE A 126 21.02 -11.32 12.47
C ILE A 126 21.74 -12.29 13.40
N GLU A 127 21.20 -13.49 13.59
CA GLU A 127 21.81 -14.53 14.42
C GLU A 127 23.23 -14.89 13.95
N GLN A 128 23.43 -15.02 12.63
CA GLN A 128 24.77 -15.25 12.04
C GLN A 128 25.71 -14.04 12.11
N SER A 129 25.18 -12.83 12.24
CA SER A 129 26.00 -11.63 12.44
C SER A 129 26.49 -11.54 13.88
N ASN A 130 25.66 -11.99 14.83
CA ASN A 130 26.01 -12.08 16.25
C ASN A 130 26.91 -13.30 16.56
N HIS A 131 26.77 -14.38 15.79
CA HIS A 131 27.61 -15.58 15.87
C HIS A 131 28.24 -15.87 14.49
N PRO A 132 29.32 -15.15 14.13
CA PRO A 132 29.97 -15.37 12.85
C PRO A 132 30.48 -16.80 12.78
N ARG A 133 30.18 -17.49 11.68
CA ARG A 133 30.75 -18.83 11.46
C ARG A 133 32.26 -18.71 11.32
N PRO A 134 33.03 -19.57 12.00
CA PRO A 134 34.47 -19.59 11.85
C PRO A 134 34.84 -19.91 10.39
N HIS A 135 35.64 -19.04 9.78
CA HIS A 135 35.98 -19.09 8.36
C HIS A 135 37.29 -19.85 8.10
N ASN A 136 38.18 -19.90 9.08
CA ASN A 136 39.46 -20.62 9.01
C ASN A 136 39.54 -21.72 10.08
N ASP A 137 40.51 -22.62 9.94
CA ASP A 137 40.62 -23.80 10.81
C ASP A 137 40.99 -23.46 12.26
N LEU A 138 41.67 -22.33 12.48
CA LEU A 138 41.97 -21.80 13.81
C LEU A 138 40.70 -21.31 14.52
N GLU A 139 39.87 -20.54 13.83
CA GLU A 139 38.58 -20.07 14.34
C GLU A 139 37.64 -21.26 14.58
N LYS A 140 37.68 -22.31 13.74
CA LYS A 140 36.87 -23.52 13.96
C LYS A 140 37.29 -24.25 15.23
N ALA A 141 38.59 -24.35 15.49
CA ALA A 141 39.11 -24.94 16.71
C ALA A 141 38.71 -24.12 17.95
N LEU A 142 38.80 -22.79 17.88
CA LEU A 142 38.37 -21.90 18.97
C LEU A 142 36.87 -22.01 19.27
N PHE A 143 36.03 -22.19 18.24
CA PHE A 143 34.59 -22.35 18.38
C PHE A 143 34.18 -23.71 19.00
N GLN A 144 35.05 -24.73 18.97
CA GLN A 144 34.81 -26.04 19.56
C GLN A 144 35.26 -26.14 21.03
N ILE A 145 36.04 -25.18 21.51
CA ILE A 145 36.60 -25.16 22.87
C ILE A 145 35.66 -24.43 23.87
N CYS A 146 34.77 -23.57 23.37
CA CYS A 146 33.68 -22.94 24.14
C CYS A 146 32.42 -23.81 24.13
#